data_AF-A0A2V5V650-F1
#
_entry.id   AF-A0A2V5V650-F1
#
_cell.length_a   1.000
_cell.length_b   1.000
_cell.length_c   1.000
_cell.angle_alpha   90.00
_cell.angle_beta   90.00
_cell.angle_gamma   90.00
#
_symmetry.space_group_name_H-M   'P 1'
#
loop_
_entity.id
_entity.type
_entity.pdbx_description
1 polymer ?
#
loop_
_entity_poly.entity_id
_entity_poly.type
_entity_poly.pdbx_seq_one_letter_code
_entity_poly.pdbx_strand_id
1 'polypeptide(L)'
;MPPPCSQHIDRPISCHLTKYKIDMRIFFQEFEFHSIHRRANGVLLFLALFVTAQSLGAEELKLDLVDIKSVDPSIVIELRYAGTHNPMHRPLYPPSMAALIRPSVAQQLARAQKFLRPYKYGLKIWDAYRPKSVQNQLWQFTHNDLYVANPESGVGSLHTWGVAVDATLVDDRGRSVLMPTDFDEFTPA
;
A
#
# COMPACT_ATOMS: atom_id res chain seq x y z
N MET A 1 49.58 -1.94 -9.38
CA MET A 1 48.99 -1.08 -10.41
C MET A 1 47.80 -1.82 -11.02
N PRO A 2 46.56 -1.32 -10.89
CA PRO A 2 45.42 -1.91 -11.58
C PRO A 2 45.43 -1.55 -13.07
N PRO A 3 44.92 -2.41 -13.96
CA PRO A 3 44.79 -2.12 -15.40
C PRO A 3 43.67 -1.11 -15.69
N PRO A 4 43.73 -0.41 -16.84
CA PRO A 4 42.94 0.79 -17.11
C PRO A 4 41.49 0.50 -17.52
N CYS A 5 40.63 1.46 -17.19
CA CYS A 5 39.24 1.54 -17.60
C CYS A 5 39.13 1.70 -19.12
N SER A 6 38.48 0.75 -19.80
CA SER A 6 38.09 0.89 -21.20
C SER A 6 36.64 1.37 -21.27
N GLN A 7 36.48 2.60 -21.75
CA GLN A 7 35.21 3.14 -22.20
C GLN A 7 34.83 2.48 -23.53
N HIS A 8 33.60 1.99 -23.61
CA HIS A 8 32.70 2.02 -24.77
C HIS A 8 31.63 0.96 -24.54
N ILE A 9 30.38 1.41 -24.40
CA ILE A 9 29.19 0.88 -25.08
C ILE A 9 28.09 1.93 -24.84
N ASP A 10 27.92 2.80 -25.82
CA ASP A 10 26.64 3.46 -26.08
C ASP A 10 25.66 2.37 -26.50
N ARG A 11 24.76 1.99 -25.58
CA ARG A 11 23.42 1.53 -25.93
C ARG A 11 22.46 2.10 -24.90
N PRO A 12 21.41 2.83 -25.31
CA PRO A 12 20.36 3.21 -24.39
C PRO A 12 19.68 1.92 -23.94
N ILE A 13 19.95 1.50 -22.71
CA ILE A 13 19.09 0.54 -22.03
C ILE A 13 17.80 1.31 -21.82
N SER A 14 16.82 1.04 -22.68
CA SER A 14 15.43 1.41 -22.49
C SER A 14 14.94 0.71 -21.21
N CYS A 15 15.27 1.29 -20.07
CA CYS A 15 14.78 0.89 -18.76
C CYS A 15 13.37 1.45 -18.64
N HIS A 16 12.39 0.72 -19.18
CA HIS A 16 11.01 0.83 -18.73
C HIS A 16 10.97 0.34 -17.27
N LEU A 17 11.33 1.23 -16.34
CA LEU A 17 11.17 1.03 -14.90
C LEU A 17 9.75 1.43 -14.54
N THR A 18 8.81 0.52 -14.79
CA THR A 18 7.49 0.57 -14.15
C THR A 18 7.67 0.57 -12.63
N LYS A 19 7.16 1.63 -12.00
CA LYS A 19 6.95 1.84 -10.55
C LYS A 19 6.82 0.50 -9.79
N TYR A 20 7.78 0.13 -8.95
CA TYR A 20 7.72 -1.10 -8.15
C TYR A 20 6.75 -0.91 -6.98
N LYS A 21 5.44 -1.01 -7.25
CA LYS A 21 4.48 -1.36 -6.21
C LYS A 21 4.63 -2.86 -5.97
N ILE A 22 5.21 -3.27 -4.84
CA ILE A 22 5.36 -4.70 -4.53
C ILE A 22 3.96 -5.27 -4.27
N ASP A 23 3.38 -5.91 -5.28
CA ASP A 23 2.10 -6.62 -5.18
C ASP A 23 2.36 -8.04 -4.65
N MET A 24 1.93 -8.33 -3.42
CA MET A 24 2.09 -9.65 -2.80
C MET A 24 0.83 -10.53 -2.90
N ARG A 25 -0.04 -10.28 -3.89
CA ARG A 25 -1.31 -11.02 -4.08
C ARG A 25 -1.25 -12.29 -4.95
N ILE A 26 -0.08 -12.80 -5.36
CA ILE A 26 -0.04 -14.04 -6.15
C ILE A 26 -0.25 -15.25 -5.23
N PHE A 27 -1.52 -15.63 -5.05
CA PHE A 27 -2.10 -16.96 -4.81
C PHE A 27 -3.46 -16.75 -4.14
N PHE A 28 -4.53 -17.27 -4.75
CA PHE A 28 -5.93 -17.42 -4.29
C PHE A 28 -6.93 -16.76 -5.24
N GLN A 29 -7.30 -17.52 -6.27
CA GLN A 29 -8.48 -17.27 -7.07
C GLN A 29 -9.19 -18.62 -7.24
N GLU A 30 -10.37 -18.74 -6.62
CA GLU A 30 -11.54 -19.50 -7.10
C GLU A 30 -12.57 -19.57 -5.97
N PHE A 31 -13.71 -18.90 -6.14
CA PHE A 31 -15.00 -19.34 -5.60
C PHE A 31 -16.11 -18.65 -6.40
N GLU A 32 -16.56 -19.33 -7.45
CA GLU A 32 -17.82 -19.08 -8.14
C GLU A 32 -18.98 -19.48 -7.23
N PHE A 33 -20.03 -18.65 -7.11
CA PHE A 33 -21.30 -19.09 -6.55
C PHE A 33 -22.45 -18.75 -7.49
N HIS A 34 -23.12 -19.82 -7.92
CA HIS A 34 -24.18 -19.84 -8.90
C HIS A 34 -25.46 -19.13 -8.44
N SER A 35 -26.07 -18.43 -9.39
CA SER A 35 -27.44 -17.90 -9.38
C SER A 35 -28.48 -19.02 -9.20
N ILE A 36 -29.47 -18.80 -8.32
CA ILE A 36 -30.70 -19.60 -8.28
C ILE A 36 -31.91 -18.67 -8.11
N HIS A 37 -32.71 -18.56 -9.18
CA HIS A 37 -34.10 -18.08 -9.14
C HIS A 37 -35.01 -19.13 -8.49
N ARG A 38 -36.00 -18.70 -7.68
CA ARG A 38 -37.37 -19.28 -7.68
C ARG A 38 -38.38 -18.49 -6.83
N ARG A 39 -39.34 -17.90 -7.57
CA ARG A 39 -40.80 -17.73 -7.38
C ARG A 39 -41.36 -17.29 -6.01
N ALA A 40 -42.08 -16.17 -6.11
CA ALA A 40 -42.97 -15.56 -5.14
C ALA A 40 -44.08 -16.49 -4.64
N ASN A 41 -44.31 -16.48 -3.31
CA ASN A 41 -45.61 -16.45 -2.63
C ASN A 41 -45.39 -16.68 -1.12
N GLY A 42 -45.25 -15.61 -0.35
CA GLY A 42 -45.01 -15.67 1.09
C GLY A 42 -44.87 -14.30 1.78
N VAL A 43 -45.54 -13.26 1.23
CA VAL A 43 -45.24 -11.85 1.54
C VAL A 43 -45.75 -11.38 2.91
N LEU A 44 -46.60 -12.14 3.62
CA LEU A 44 -47.22 -11.63 4.86
C LEU A 44 -46.78 -12.28 6.18
N LEU A 45 -46.01 -13.37 6.19
CA LEU A 45 -45.44 -13.93 7.43
C LEU A 45 -43.94 -13.63 7.62
N PHE A 46 -43.28 -13.11 6.58
CA PHE A 46 -41.85 -12.74 6.63
C PHE A 46 -41.60 -11.35 7.25
N LEU A 47 -42.60 -10.47 7.28
CA LEU A 47 -42.41 -9.08 7.71
C LEU A 47 -42.15 -8.94 9.22
N ALA A 48 -42.67 -9.83 10.05
CA ALA A 48 -42.45 -9.79 11.50
C ALA A 48 -41.10 -10.39 11.95
N LEU A 49 -40.48 -11.26 11.14
CA LEU A 49 -39.12 -11.77 11.37
C LEU A 49 -38.04 -10.86 10.77
N PHE A 50 -38.39 -9.99 9.82
CA PHE A 50 -37.45 -9.06 9.21
C PHE A 50 -37.11 -7.86 10.11
N VAL A 51 -38.01 -7.47 11.01
CA VAL A 51 -37.82 -6.32 11.91
C VAL A 51 -36.84 -6.62 13.05
N THR A 52 -36.74 -7.88 13.51
CA THR A 52 -35.78 -8.26 14.56
C THR A 52 -34.37 -8.54 14.04
N ALA A 53 -34.19 -8.76 12.74
CA ALA A 53 -32.89 -9.04 12.14
C ALA A 53 -32.01 -7.78 11.93
N GLN A 54 -32.59 -6.57 12.02
CA GLN A 54 -31.87 -5.32 11.74
C GLN A 54 -30.93 -4.85 12.87
N SER A 55 -30.80 -5.61 13.96
CA SER A 55 -29.90 -5.29 15.08
C SER A 55 -28.64 -6.15 15.15
N LEU A 56 -28.32 -6.96 14.11
CA LEU A 56 -26.96 -7.42 13.91
C LEU A 56 -26.17 -6.22 13.39
N GLY A 57 -25.67 -5.41 14.33
CA GLY A 57 -24.83 -4.26 14.04
C GLY A 57 -23.75 -4.63 13.04
N ALA A 58 -23.48 -3.71 12.12
CA ALA A 58 -22.32 -3.78 11.26
C ALA A 58 -21.08 -3.95 12.15
N GLU A 59 -20.57 -5.18 12.24
CA GLU A 59 -19.27 -5.47 12.81
C GLU A 59 -18.29 -4.80 11.84
N GLU A 60 -17.82 -3.61 12.22
CA GLU A 60 -16.78 -2.90 11.49
C GLU A 60 -15.57 -3.83 11.48
N LEU A 61 -15.33 -4.47 10.34
CA LEU A 61 -14.22 -5.41 10.13
C LEU A 61 -12.93 -4.79 10.69
N LYS A 62 -12.56 -5.21 11.90
CA LYS A 62 -11.40 -4.68 12.57
C LYS A 62 -10.18 -5.26 11.86
N LEU A 63 -9.48 -4.41 11.11
CA LEU A 63 -8.25 -4.82 10.46
C LEU A 63 -7.22 -5.17 11.54
N ASP A 64 -6.75 -6.41 11.53
CA ASP A 64 -5.59 -6.81 12.33
C ASP A 64 -4.33 -6.22 11.71
N LEU A 65 -3.85 -5.13 12.30
CA LEU A 65 -2.69 -4.36 11.87
C LEU A 65 -1.68 -4.26 13.01
N VAL A 66 -0.41 -4.33 12.65
CA VAL A 66 0.74 -4.17 13.55
C VAL A 66 1.63 -3.03 13.05
N ASP A 67 2.33 -2.39 13.97
CA ASP A 67 3.37 -1.43 13.63
C ASP A 67 4.57 -2.16 12.99
N ILE A 68 5.05 -1.67 11.85
CA ILE A 68 6.27 -2.18 11.21
C ILE A 68 7.44 -2.20 12.20
N LYS A 69 7.57 -1.16 13.03
CA LYS A 69 8.66 -1.02 14.01
C LYS A 69 8.59 -2.07 15.13
N SER A 70 7.41 -2.62 15.43
CA SER A 70 7.30 -3.69 16.43
C SER A 70 7.78 -5.04 15.89
N VAL A 71 7.87 -5.20 14.57
CA VAL A 71 8.35 -6.43 13.92
C VAL A 71 9.84 -6.33 13.53
N ASP A 72 10.25 -5.21 12.94
CA ASP A 72 11.67 -4.92 12.70
C ASP A 72 11.98 -3.44 12.96
N PRO A 73 12.59 -3.08 14.10
CA PRO A 73 12.85 -1.69 14.46
C PRO A 73 13.93 -1.03 13.58
N SER A 74 14.69 -1.82 12.80
CA SER A 74 15.75 -1.32 11.90
C SER A 74 15.20 -0.71 10.61
N ILE A 75 13.94 -0.94 10.28
CA ILE A 75 13.30 -0.30 9.13
C ILE A 75 13.09 1.19 9.42
N VAL A 76 13.47 2.05 8.48
CA VAL A 76 13.29 3.50 8.60
C VAL A 76 11.85 3.85 8.21
N ILE A 77 11.18 4.67 9.02
CA ILE A 77 9.80 5.10 8.77
C ILE A 77 9.79 6.60 8.56
N GLU A 78 9.21 7.03 7.44
CA GLU A 78 9.05 8.42 7.08
C GLU A 78 7.70 8.57 6.36
N LEU A 79 6.60 8.40 7.09
CA LEU A 79 5.25 8.46 6.52
C LEU A 79 4.99 9.85 5.92
N ARG A 80 5.06 9.95 4.58
CA ARG A 80 5.02 11.22 3.84
C ARG A 80 3.68 11.94 4.01
N TYR A 81 2.59 11.18 4.11
CA TYR A 81 1.26 11.71 4.39
C TYR A 81 1.02 12.12 5.86
N ALA A 82 1.95 11.85 6.77
CA ALA A 82 1.91 12.40 8.14
C ALA A 82 2.57 13.79 8.26
N GLY A 83 3.33 14.22 7.24
CA GLY A 83 4.00 15.51 7.19
C GLY A 83 3.51 16.40 6.04
N THR A 84 4.32 17.36 5.64
CA THR A 84 4.06 18.28 4.51
C THR A 84 4.79 17.88 3.23
N HIS A 85 5.67 16.87 3.27
CA HIS A 85 6.36 16.35 2.08
C HIS A 85 5.46 15.36 1.32
N ASN A 86 4.38 15.89 0.75
CA ASN A 86 3.45 15.17 -0.10
C ASN A 86 2.79 16.17 -1.07
N PRO A 87 2.09 15.69 -2.13
CA PRO A 87 1.51 16.57 -3.15
C PRO A 87 0.52 17.62 -2.65
N MET A 88 -0.11 17.40 -1.48
CA MET A 88 -1.03 18.38 -0.88
C MET A 88 -0.36 19.38 0.06
N HIS A 89 0.94 19.24 0.32
CA HIS A 89 1.74 20.10 1.19
C HIS A 89 1.19 20.30 2.61
N ARG A 90 0.37 19.37 3.09
CA ARG A 90 -0.22 19.36 4.44
C ARG A 90 -0.34 17.93 4.97
N PRO A 91 -0.35 17.72 6.29
CA PRO A 91 -0.58 16.40 6.86
C PRO A 91 -1.99 15.90 6.54
N LEU A 92 -2.08 14.63 6.15
CA LEU A 92 -3.34 13.91 5.90
C LEU A 92 -3.59 12.84 6.96
N TYR A 93 -2.54 12.30 7.58
CA TYR A 93 -2.68 11.29 8.64
C TYR A 93 -2.99 11.93 9.99
N PRO A 94 -3.72 11.20 10.87
CA PRO A 94 -3.85 11.58 12.26
C PRO A 94 -2.47 11.80 12.91
N PRO A 95 -2.35 12.76 13.86
CA PRO A 95 -1.10 12.97 14.58
C PRO A 95 -0.61 11.67 15.23
N SER A 96 0.71 11.44 15.17
CA SER A 96 1.37 10.27 15.78
C SER A 96 0.89 8.90 15.29
N MET A 97 0.28 8.83 14.10
CA MET A 97 -0.07 7.57 13.47
C MET A 97 1.18 6.71 13.22
N ALA A 98 1.17 5.47 13.71
CA ALA A 98 2.22 4.49 13.45
C ALA A 98 2.14 3.96 12.00
N ALA A 99 3.23 3.38 11.50
CA ALA A 99 3.24 2.72 10.19
C ALA A 99 2.62 1.32 10.33
N LEU A 100 1.29 1.26 10.20
CA LEU A 100 0.51 0.04 10.41
C LEU A 100 0.39 -0.79 9.13
N ILE A 101 0.51 -2.12 9.22
CA ILE A 101 0.26 -3.08 8.13
C ILE A 101 -0.18 -4.43 8.68
N ARG A 102 -0.67 -5.34 7.83
CA ARG A 102 -0.99 -6.71 8.28
C ARG A 102 0.26 -7.46 8.78
N PRO A 103 0.12 -8.35 9.78
CA PRO A 103 1.25 -9.12 10.33
C PRO A 103 2.06 -9.89 9.28
N SER A 104 1.39 -10.52 8.31
CA SER A 104 2.04 -11.28 7.24
C SER A 104 2.88 -10.38 6.31
N VAL A 105 2.50 -9.12 6.13
CA VAL A 105 3.24 -8.14 5.33
C VAL A 105 4.44 -7.65 6.12
N ALA A 106 4.29 -7.41 7.43
CA ALA A 106 5.39 -7.00 8.30
C ALA A 106 6.51 -8.04 8.35
N GLN A 107 6.15 -9.32 8.41
CA GLN A 107 7.12 -10.42 8.32
C GLN A 107 7.87 -10.43 6.98
N GLN A 108 7.20 -10.11 5.88
CA GLN A 108 7.82 -10.05 4.56
C GLN A 108 8.75 -8.83 4.42
N LEU A 109 8.37 -7.68 4.99
CA LEU A 109 9.28 -6.53 5.08
C LEU A 109 10.52 -6.84 5.91
N ALA A 110 10.40 -7.54 7.03
CA ALA A 110 11.56 -7.96 7.82
C ALA A 110 12.49 -8.91 7.03
N ARG A 111 11.93 -9.78 6.18
CA ARG A 111 12.73 -10.62 5.26
C ARG A 111 13.45 -9.78 4.21
N ALA A 112 12.77 -8.83 3.58
CA ALA A 112 13.36 -7.90 2.62
C ALA A 112 14.46 -7.04 3.25
N GLN A 113 14.22 -6.51 4.46
CA GLN A 113 15.20 -5.79 5.25
C GLN A 113 16.44 -6.65 5.52
N LYS A 114 16.26 -7.91 5.94
CA LYS A 114 17.36 -8.86 6.13
C LYS A 114 18.13 -9.14 4.83
N PHE A 115 17.44 -9.24 3.70
CA PHE A 115 18.04 -9.46 2.39
C PHE A 115 18.92 -8.29 1.93
N LEU A 116 18.55 -7.05 2.26
CA LEU A 116 19.30 -5.85 1.85
C LEU A 116 20.57 -5.61 2.68
N ARG A 117 20.62 -6.09 3.94
CA ARG A 117 21.74 -5.84 4.87
C ARG A 117 23.13 -6.18 4.32
N PRO A 118 23.37 -7.34 3.66
CA PRO A 118 24.69 -7.65 3.09
C PRO A 118 25.16 -6.64 2.04
N TYR A 119 24.22 -5.98 1.36
CA TYR A 119 24.49 -4.97 0.32
C TYR A 119 24.64 -3.56 0.89
N LYS A 120 24.67 -3.39 2.22
CA LYS A 120 24.75 -2.09 2.89
C LYS A 120 23.56 -1.17 2.59
N TYR A 121 22.39 -1.78 2.34
CA TYR A 121 21.13 -1.08 2.17
C TYR A 121 20.10 -1.49 3.23
N GLY A 122 19.11 -0.63 3.41
CA GLY A 122 17.91 -0.89 4.20
C GLY A 122 16.66 -0.27 3.57
N LEU A 123 15.49 -0.64 4.08
CA LEU A 123 14.21 -0.08 3.67
C LEU A 123 13.93 1.24 4.41
N LYS A 124 13.37 2.20 3.66
CA LYS A 124 12.62 3.32 4.20
C LYS A 124 11.18 3.28 3.68
N ILE A 125 10.20 3.32 4.57
CA ILE A 125 8.78 3.27 4.24
C ILE A 125 8.19 4.68 4.22
N TRP A 126 7.61 5.04 3.09
CA TRP A 126 6.95 6.33 2.84
C TRP A 126 5.44 6.28 2.97
N ASP A 127 4.83 5.13 2.69
CA ASP A 127 3.42 4.88 2.96
C ASP A 127 3.16 3.43 3.39
N ALA A 128 2.14 3.24 4.23
CA ALA A 128 1.71 1.97 4.81
C ALA A 128 0.18 1.89 4.77
N TYR A 129 -0.48 1.48 5.87
CA TYR A 129 -1.93 1.59 5.97
C TYR A 129 -2.38 3.04 5.82
N ARG A 130 -3.30 3.26 4.88
CA ARG A 130 -3.87 4.56 4.54
C ARG A 130 -5.36 4.56 4.91
N PRO A 131 -5.84 5.45 5.80
CA PRO A 131 -7.27 5.55 6.08
C PRO A 131 -8.07 5.86 4.81
N LYS A 132 -9.29 5.31 4.70
CA LYS A 132 -10.17 5.55 3.54
C LYS A 132 -10.44 7.03 3.29
N SER A 133 -10.56 7.83 4.35
CA SER A 133 -10.72 9.29 4.27
C SER A 133 -9.54 9.98 3.58
N VAL A 134 -8.32 9.46 3.74
CA VAL A 134 -7.11 9.98 3.08
C VAL A 134 -7.06 9.52 1.63
N GLN A 135 -7.42 8.26 1.36
CA GLN A 135 -7.56 7.77 -0.01
C GLN A 135 -8.57 8.60 -0.83
N ASN A 136 -9.70 8.96 -0.22
CA ASN A 136 -10.71 9.82 -0.86
C ASN A 136 -10.18 11.23 -1.12
N GLN A 137 -9.46 11.83 -0.17
CA GLN A 137 -8.82 13.13 -0.39
C GLN A 137 -7.84 13.07 -1.57
N LEU A 138 -6.95 12.06 -1.62
CA LEU A 138 -5.99 11.90 -2.71
C LEU A 138 -6.67 11.70 -4.06
N TRP A 139 -7.75 10.92 -4.09
CA TRP A 139 -8.55 10.75 -5.30
C TRP A 139 -9.17 12.08 -5.77
N GLN A 140 -9.74 12.86 -4.85
CA GLN A 140 -10.29 14.19 -5.15
C GLN A 140 -9.21 15.20 -5.60
N PHE A 141 -7.95 14.99 -5.23
CA PHE A 141 -6.86 15.85 -5.66
C PHE A 141 -6.42 15.54 -7.09
N THR A 142 -6.25 14.26 -7.44
CA THR A 142 -5.70 13.89 -8.75
C THR A 142 -6.76 13.63 -9.82
N HIS A 143 -7.89 13.02 -9.44
CA HIS A 143 -8.88 12.42 -10.36
C HIS A 143 -8.24 11.54 -11.45
N ASN A 144 -7.09 10.92 -11.15
CA ASN A 144 -6.30 10.17 -12.11
C ASN A 144 -5.97 8.77 -11.56
N ASP A 145 -6.59 7.76 -12.18
CA ASP A 145 -6.50 6.36 -11.78
C ASP A 145 -5.17 5.68 -12.16
N LEU A 146 -4.36 6.31 -13.01
CA LEU A 146 -2.99 5.87 -13.28
C LEU A 146 -2.10 5.96 -12.03
N TYR A 147 -2.41 6.90 -11.13
CA TYR A 147 -1.58 7.19 -9.96
C TYR A 147 -2.27 6.89 -8.64
N VAL A 148 -3.59 7.13 -8.54
CA VAL A 148 -4.36 6.97 -7.31
C VAL A 148 -5.56 6.07 -7.58
N ALA A 149 -5.68 4.95 -6.88
CA ALA A 149 -6.80 4.04 -7.07
C ALA A 149 -8.15 4.72 -6.79
N ASN A 150 -9.11 4.61 -7.73
CA ASN A 150 -10.46 5.11 -7.55
C ASN A 150 -11.14 4.38 -6.37
N PRO A 151 -11.55 5.09 -5.30
CA PRO A 151 -12.19 4.49 -4.13
C PRO A 151 -13.48 3.72 -4.43
N GLU A 152 -14.18 4.09 -5.51
CA GLU A 152 -15.46 3.47 -5.91
C GLU A 152 -15.28 2.25 -6.83
N SER A 153 -14.05 1.98 -7.26
CA SER A 153 -13.75 0.87 -8.16
C SER A 153 -13.23 -0.36 -7.41
N GLY A 154 -13.81 -1.53 -7.70
CA GLY A 154 -13.33 -2.83 -7.26
C GLY A 154 -13.08 -2.92 -5.74
N VAL A 155 -11.88 -3.38 -5.36
CA VAL A 155 -11.46 -3.49 -3.95
C VAL A 155 -10.88 -2.18 -3.39
N GLY A 156 -10.77 -1.11 -4.19
CA GLY A 156 -10.13 0.14 -3.81
C GLY A 156 -8.61 0.04 -3.63
N SER A 157 -8.03 0.95 -2.84
CA SER A 157 -6.58 1.02 -2.60
C SER A 157 -6.09 -0.08 -1.67
N LEU A 158 -5.04 -0.81 -2.06
CA LEU A 158 -4.42 -1.81 -1.18
C LEU A 158 -3.88 -1.25 0.13
N HIS A 159 -3.54 0.04 0.17
CA HIS A 159 -3.12 0.70 1.41
C HIS A 159 -4.28 0.73 2.42
N THR A 160 -5.54 0.83 1.98
CA THR A 160 -6.70 0.80 2.90
C THR A 160 -6.95 -0.59 3.48
N TRP A 161 -6.30 -1.62 2.96
CA TRP A 161 -6.34 -2.99 3.46
C TRP A 161 -5.12 -3.38 4.30
N GLY A 162 -4.14 -2.47 4.43
CA GLY A 162 -2.87 -2.72 5.12
C GLY A 162 -1.99 -3.76 4.44
N VAL A 163 -2.16 -3.96 3.12
CA VAL A 163 -1.43 -4.98 2.34
C VAL A 163 -0.45 -4.42 1.32
N ALA A 164 -0.22 -3.11 1.34
CA ALA A 164 0.74 -2.43 0.48
C ALA A 164 1.59 -1.45 1.29
N VAL A 165 2.80 -1.22 0.80
CA VAL A 165 3.68 -0.15 1.25
C VAL A 165 4.30 0.55 0.05
N ASP A 166 4.56 1.85 0.20
CA ASP A 166 5.47 2.58 -0.69
C ASP A 166 6.81 2.70 0.01
N ALA A 167 7.88 2.27 -0.66
CA ALA A 167 9.20 2.14 -0.06
C ALA A 167 10.30 2.68 -0.97
N THR A 168 11.39 3.11 -0.34
CA THR A 168 12.67 3.43 -0.98
C THR A 168 13.81 2.76 -0.21
N LEU A 169 15.04 2.98 -0.67
CA LEU A 169 16.25 2.46 -0.04
C LEU A 169 16.97 3.55 0.76
N VAL A 170 17.64 3.12 1.83
CA VAL A 170 18.64 3.89 2.56
C VAL A 170 19.97 3.17 2.56
N ASP A 171 21.07 3.92 2.63
CA ASP A 171 22.40 3.36 2.85
C ASP A 171 22.62 2.89 4.30
N ASP A 172 23.82 2.38 4.60
CA ASP A 172 24.21 1.91 5.94
C ASP A 172 24.25 3.01 7.02
N ARG A 173 24.12 4.28 6.62
CA ARG A 173 24.00 5.45 7.50
C ARG A 173 22.56 5.96 7.61
N GLY A 174 21.60 5.28 6.99
CA GLY A 174 20.19 5.68 6.98
C GLY A 174 19.88 6.84 6.03
N ARG A 175 20.80 7.22 5.14
CA ARG A 175 20.59 8.29 4.16
C ARG A 175 19.85 7.74 2.95
N SER A 176 18.88 8.49 2.43
CA SER A 176 18.12 8.08 1.25
C SER A 176 19.04 7.82 0.06
N VAL A 177 18.79 6.71 -0.64
CA VAL A 177 19.42 6.40 -1.93
C VAL A 177 18.63 7.13 -3.03
N LEU A 178 19.34 7.65 -4.04
CA LEU A 178 18.70 8.33 -5.16
C LEU A 178 17.86 7.35 -5.98
N MET A 179 16.58 7.69 -6.17
CA MET A 179 15.65 7.02 -7.07
C MET A 179 15.37 7.92 -8.28
N PRO A 180 14.86 7.39 -9.42
CA PRO A 180 14.58 8.19 -10.61
C PRO A 180 13.64 9.37 -10.36
N THR A 181 12.64 9.19 -9.50
CA THR A 181 11.68 10.19 -9.06
C THR A 181 11.53 10.15 -7.54
N ASP A 182 11.03 11.24 -6.95
CA ASP A 182 10.67 11.26 -5.52
C ASP A 182 9.24 10.70 -5.33
N PHE A 183 8.77 10.72 -4.08
CA PHE A 183 7.45 10.24 -3.68
C PHE A 183 6.30 10.96 -4.42
N ASP A 184 5.41 10.17 -5.02
CA ASP A 184 4.19 10.62 -5.71
C ASP A 184 4.40 11.79 -6.69
N GLU A 185 5.48 11.67 -7.47
CA GLU A 185 5.69 12.51 -8.65
C GLU A 185 4.72 12.07 -9.76
N PHE A 186 3.69 12.87 -10.01
CA PHE A 186 2.61 12.59 -10.98
C PHE A 186 2.96 13.03 -12.42
N THR A 187 4.20 12.83 -12.84
CA THR A 187 4.67 13.08 -14.20
C THR A 187 4.94 11.75 -14.92
N PRO A 188 4.82 11.70 -16.26
CA PRO A 188 5.29 10.56 -17.03
C PRO A 188 6.77 10.28 -16.74
N ALA A 189 7.12 8.99 -16.65
CA ALA A 189 8.49 8.51 -16.45
C ALA A 189 9.29 8.52 -17.76
#